data_AF-A0A2S9DHH9-F1
#
_entry.id   AF-A0A2S9DHH9-F1
#
_cell.length_a   1.000
_cell.length_b   1.000
_cell.length_c   1.000
_cell.angle_alpha   90.00
_cell.angle_beta   90.00
_cell.angle_gamma   90.00
#
_symmetry.space_group_name_H-M   'P 1'
#
loop_
_entity.id
_entity.type
_entity.pdbx_description
1 polymer ?
#
loop_
_entity_poly.entity_id
_entity_poly.type
_entity_poly.pdbx_seq_one_letter_code
_entity_poly.pdbx_strand_id
1 'polypeptide(L)'
;MSLEHLTGNAETENSTPSPVDISLLSPVAPTLTVPVDQMMGAVEGVRRYVISHLARIGRSCDVDDVMQDIRMAAWDGVARGNYRQIPGVPFEAWVQGVAGNVCAAHVRKELGHKTLPLLVDPGEGESSEFLQKLTVLVVSRDYRDADEIIDQEWAHMVLGLTRAAVAAPVWHLAVGSLTEPRRHAPPSPQDRRRWNAVTAVRQTAKTISQALDVDPEAVHDMPGLCRHAVGCLPSPLLRGVAEAIVLPEHHGVQRQVAITAVAEEFEVTDRYVAVQIGTARRLYQTAWRVIRSSMTSAV
;
A
#
# COMPACT_ATOMS: atom_id res chain seq x y z
N MET A 1 -10.97 95.15 31.75
CA MET A 1 -10.40 95.99 30.67
C MET A 1 -10.21 95.10 29.45
N SER A 2 -10.81 95.50 28.32
CA SER A 2 -10.62 95.15 26.88
C SER A 2 -10.13 93.74 26.51
N LEU A 3 -10.83 92.88 25.76
CA LEU A 3 -11.54 92.95 24.46
C LEU A 3 -10.66 93.29 23.23
N GLU A 4 -10.80 92.44 22.21
CA GLU A 4 -10.40 92.52 20.78
C GLU A 4 -9.11 91.78 20.36
N HIS A 5 -9.04 91.03 19.24
CA HIS A 5 -9.99 90.35 18.34
C HIS A 5 -9.12 89.63 17.26
N LEU A 6 -9.53 88.41 16.82
CA LEU A 6 -9.58 87.85 15.43
C LEU A 6 -8.30 87.90 14.54
N THR A 7 -7.89 86.91 13.73
CA THR A 7 -8.55 85.87 12.90
C THR A 7 -7.47 84.90 12.36
N GLY A 8 -7.83 83.64 12.07
CA GLY A 8 -7.11 82.81 11.10
C GLY A 8 -7.34 81.30 11.23
N ASN A 9 -8.41 80.79 10.60
CA ASN A 9 -8.71 79.35 10.45
C ASN A 9 -7.70 78.64 9.53
N ALA A 10 -7.34 77.40 9.85
CA ALA A 10 -7.50 76.22 8.99
C ALA A 10 -7.08 74.93 9.75
N GLU A 11 -7.99 73.95 9.75
CA GLU A 11 -7.87 72.47 9.73
C GLU A 11 -6.45 71.86 9.93
N THR A 12 -6.23 70.76 10.67
CA THR A 12 -6.89 69.45 10.55
C THR A 12 -6.51 68.54 11.75
N GLU A 13 -7.46 67.70 12.15
CA GLU A 13 -7.31 66.35 12.72
C GLU A 13 -6.69 66.11 14.12
N ASN A 14 -7.63 65.93 15.07
CA ASN A 14 -7.52 65.04 16.22
C ASN A 14 -7.03 63.64 15.82
N SER A 15 -5.96 63.16 16.46
CA SER A 15 -5.65 61.73 16.58
C SER A 15 -5.61 61.34 18.06
N THR A 16 -6.80 61.16 18.63
CA THR A 16 -7.00 60.32 19.82
C THR A 16 -6.85 58.84 19.40
N PRO A 17 -6.11 58.01 20.15
CA PRO A 17 -5.86 56.62 19.77
C PRO A 17 -7.17 55.82 19.76
N SER A 18 -7.47 55.24 18.60
CA SER A 18 -8.58 54.31 18.37
C SER A 18 -8.53 53.13 19.34
N PRO A 19 -9.68 52.64 19.86
CA PRO A 19 -9.74 51.41 20.61
C PRO A 19 -9.34 50.25 19.69
N VAL A 20 -8.32 49.51 20.08
CA VAL A 20 -7.84 48.33 19.35
C VAL A 20 -9.02 47.38 19.14
N ASP A 21 -9.29 47.07 17.87
CA ASP A 21 -10.32 46.13 17.45
C ASP A 21 -9.98 44.75 18.03
N ILE A 22 -10.81 44.28 18.96
CA ILE A 22 -10.70 42.99 19.66
C ILE A 22 -10.73 41.83 18.66
N SER A 23 -11.20 42.06 17.43
CA SER A 23 -11.20 41.10 16.33
C SER A 23 -9.81 40.75 15.79
N LEU A 24 -8.77 41.53 16.12
CA LEU A 24 -7.37 41.27 15.73
C LEU A 24 -6.55 40.55 16.80
N LEU A 25 -7.12 40.30 17.99
CA LEU A 25 -6.55 39.33 18.93
C LEU A 25 -6.82 37.94 18.36
N SER A 26 -5.84 37.40 17.64
CA SER A 26 -5.80 35.97 17.35
C SER A 26 -5.97 35.24 18.68
N PRO A 27 -7.00 34.39 18.84
CA PRO A 27 -7.09 33.59 20.05
C PRO A 27 -5.83 32.75 20.09
N VAL A 28 -5.04 32.90 21.16
CA VAL A 28 -4.03 31.91 21.52
C VAL A 28 -4.80 30.61 21.66
N ALA A 29 -4.76 29.80 20.60
CA ALA A 29 -5.50 28.56 20.56
C ALA A 29 -5.05 27.76 21.77
N PRO A 30 -5.95 27.37 22.70
CA PRO A 30 -5.57 26.45 23.74
C PRO A 30 -5.06 25.21 23.00
N THR A 31 -3.82 24.82 23.26
CA THR A 31 -3.29 23.51 22.86
C THR A 31 -4.24 22.49 23.44
N LEU A 32 -5.18 22.03 22.61
CA LEU A 32 -6.29 21.19 23.00
C LEU A 32 -5.73 19.78 23.11
N THR A 33 -5.07 19.50 24.24
CA THR A 33 -4.46 18.21 24.53
C THR A 33 -5.58 17.26 24.95
N VAL A 34 -6.15 16.54 23.98
CA VAL A 34 -7.02 15.40 24.25
C VAL A 34 -6.16 14.31 24.90
N PRO A 35 -6.47 13.85 26.13
CA PRO A 35 -5.74 12.76 26.76
C PRO A 35 -5.79 11.50 25.90
N VAL A 36 -4.67 10.77 25.83
CA VAL A 36 -4.55 9.54 25.03
C VAL A 36 -5.62 8.51 25.44
N ASP A 37 -5.92 8.39 26.73
CA ASP A 37 -6.94 7.47 27.24
C ASP A 37 -8.35 7.83 26.77
N GLN A 38 -8.67 9.13 26.71
CA GLN A 38 -9.94 9.62 26.17
C GLN A 38 -10.04 9.30 24.67
N MET A 39 -8.94 9.45 23.93
CA MET A 39 -8.90 9.12 22.52
C MET A 39 -9.07 7.63 22.26
N MET A 40 -8.35 6.78 22.99
CA MET A 40 -8.44 5.33 22.85
C MET A 40 -9.82 4.80 23.27
N GLY A 41 -10.42 5.37 24.32
CA GLY A 41 -11.79 5.06 24.74
C GLY A 41 -12.84 5.43 23.69
N ALA A 42 -12.70 6.61 23.08
CA ALA A 42 -13.59 7.06 22.01
C ALA A 42 -13.47 6.19 20.74
N VAL A 43 -12.25 5.78 20.38
CA VAL A 43 -12.03 4.88 19.24
C VAL A 43 -12.58 3.49 19.53
N GLU A 44 -12.37 2.94 20.72
CA GLU A 44 -12.97 1.65 21.08
C GLU A 44 -14.50 1.70 21.07
N GLY A 45 -15.09 2.85 21.42
CA GLY A 45 -16.54 3.10 21.34
C GLY A 45 -17.14 2.92 19.94
N VAL A 46 -16.36 3.12 18.87
CA VAL A 46 -16.85 2.94 17.49
C VAL A 46 -16.75 1.50 16.98
N ARG A 47 -16.14 0.57 17.73
CA ARG A 47 -15.92 -0.81 17.26
C ARG A 47 -17.20 -1.50 16.83
N ARG A 48 -18.28 -1.39 17.60
CA ARG A 48 -19.58 -2.02 17.26
C ARG A 48 -20.14 -1.48 15.94
N TYR A 49 -19.99 -0.18 15.71
CA TYR A 49 -20.37 0.45 14.44
C TYR A 49 -19.54 -0.11 13.29
N VAL A 50 -18.21 -0.20 13.43
CA VAL A 50 -17.30 -0.75 12.41
C VAL A 50 -17.64 -2.21 12.09
N ILE A 51 -17.85 -3.05 13.12
CA ILE A 51 -18.26 -4.46 12.95
C ILE A 51 -19.57 -4.53 12.15
N SER A 52 -20.59 -3.77 12.56
CA SER A 52 -21.89 -3.77 11.87
C SER A 52 -21.78 -3.28 10.42
N HIS A 53 -20.99 -2.24 10.19
CA HIS A 53 -20.79 -1.64 8.87
C HIS A 53 -20.04 -2.58 7.93
N LEU A 54 -18.95 -3.20 8.40
CA LEU A 54 -18.16 -4.16 7.61
C LEU A 54 -18.91 -5.49 7.42
N ALA A 55 -19.70 -5.94 8.39
CA ALA A 55 -20.52 -7.14 8.25
C ALA A 55 -21.56 -6.98 7.13
N ARG A 56 -22.16 -5.79 6.96
CA ARG A 56 -23.13 -5.51 5.88
C ARG A 56 -22.55 -5.65 4.48
N ILE A 57 -21.24 -5.51 4.32
CA ILE A 57 -20.52 -5.67 3.06
C ILE A 57 -19.73 -6.99 2.98
N GLY A 58 -19.92 -7.89 3.96
CA GLY A 58 -19.26 -9.20 3.99
C GLY A 58 -17.77 -9.17 4.35
N ARG A 59 -17.31 -8.15 5.09
CA ARG A 59 -15.89 -7.91 5.41
C ARG A 59 -15.60 -7.85 6.92
N SER A 60 -16.29 -8.67 7.70
CA SER A 60 -16.11 -8.72 9.17
C SER A 60 -14.70 -9.13 9.62
N CYS A 61 -13.85 -9.67 8.74
CA CYS A 61 -12.45 -9.98 9.03
C CYS A 61 -11.53 -8.76 9.06
N ASP A 62 -11.92 -7.65 8.43
CA ASP A 62 -11.06 -6.46 8.26
C ASP A 62 -11.26 -5.46 9.43
N VAL A 63 -11.98 -5.87 10.48
CA VAL A 63 -12.36 -5.01 11.62
C VAL A 63 -11.12 -4.47 12.33
N ASP A 64 -10.12 -5.29 12.61
CA ASP A 64 -8.95 -4.84 13.37
C ASP A 64 -8.07 -3.88 12.57
N ASP A 65 -7.96 -4.10 11.25
CA ASP A 65 -7.25 -3.21 10.32
C ASP A 65 -7.95 -1.85 10.23
N VAL A 66 -9.28 -1.83 10.03
CA VAL A 66 -10.06 -0.57 10.01
C VAL A 66 -10.01 0.14 11.35
N MET A 67 -10.03 -0.59 12.46
CA MET A 67 -9.86 -0.01 13.80
C MET A 67 -8.46 0.56 14.03
N GLN A 68 -7.42 0.04 13.36
CA GLN A 68 -6.08 0.63 13.36
C GLN A 68 -6.05 1.93 12.55
N ASP A 69 -6.68 1.95 11.37
CA ASP A 69 -6.76 3.15 10.53
C ASP A 69 -7.52 4.29 11.23
N ILE A 70 -8.60 3.97 11.94
CA ILE A 70 -9.36 4.94 12.75
C ILE A 70 -8.48 5.51 13.87
N ARG A 71 -7.69 4.67 14.55
CA ARG A 71 -6.74 5.13 15.59
C ARG A 71 -5.71 6.09 15.01
N MET A 72 -5.13 5.76 13.85
CA MET A 72 -4.16 6.61 13.17
C MET A 72 -4.78 7.93 12.71
N ALA A 73 -5.98 7.90 12.12
CA ALA A 73 -6.68 9.09 11.64
C ALA A 73 -7.12 10.01 12.79
N ALA A 74 -7.56 9.45 13.92
CA ALA A 74 -7.89 10.22 15.11
C ALA A 74 -6.63 10.88 15.70
N TRP A 75 -5.53 10.12 15.82
CA TRP A 75 -4.25 10.64 16.31
C TRP A 75 -3.72 11.76 15.42
N ASP A 76 -3.66 11.55 14.11
CA ASP A 76 -3.20 12.55 13.14
C ASP A 76 -4.09 13.80 13.15
N GLY A 77 -5.40 13.61 13.29
CA GLY A 77 -6.35 14.71 13.38
C GLY A 77 -6.17 15.57 14.63
N VAL A 78 -5.82 14.98 15.78
CA VAL A 78 -5.50 15.71 17.01
C VAL A 78 -4.10 16.35 16.90
N ALA A 79 -3.09 15.61 16.45
CA ALA A 79 -1.71 16.08 16.37
C ALA A 79 -1.51 17.22 15.37
N ARG A 80 -2.24 17.22 14.25
CA ARG A 80 -2.18 18.28 13.23
C ARG A 80 -3.16 19.44 13.49
N GLY A 81 -3.92 19.40 14.58
CA GLY A 81 -4.91 20.44 14.92
C GLY A 81 -6.14 20.47 13.99
N ASN A 82 -6.44 19.36 13.31
CA ASN A 82 -7.66 19.19 12.51
C ASN A 82 -8.90 18.96 13.40
N TYR A 83 -8.70 18.54 14.65
CA TYR A 83 -9.75 18.55 15.66
C TYR A 83 -9.97 19.97 16.18
N ARG A 84 -11.15 20.52 15.93
CA ARG A 84 -11.64 21.74 16.56
C ARG A 84 -12.81 21.38 17.46
N GLN A 85 -12.72 21.71 18.74
CA GLN A 85 -13.80 21.48 19.68
C GLN A 85 -15.00 22.36 19.29
N ILE A 86 -16.09 21.72 18.85
CA ILE A 86 -17.35 22.39 18.53
C ILE A 86 -18.20 22.43 19.81
N PRO A 87 -18.74 23.59 20.22
CA PRO A 87 -19.61 23.68 21.38
C PRO A 87 -20.79 22.70 21.30
N GLY A 88 -20.97 21.88 22.34
CA GLY A 88 -22.04 20.90 22.41
C GLY A 88 -21.80 19.57 21.67
N VAL A 89 -20.68 19.42 20.95
CA VAL A 89 -20.31 18.15 20.29
C VAL A 89 -19.22 17.44 21.08
N PRO A 90 -19.49 16.24 21.62
CA PRO A 90 -18.49 15.49 22.37
C PRO A 90 -17.38 14.97 21.43
N PHE A 91 -16.17 14.75 21.96
CA PHE A 91 -15.02 14.25 21.19
C PHE A 91 -15.33 12.91 20.51
N GLU A 92 -16.12 12.07 21.18
CA GLU A 92 -16.60 10.77 20.69
C GLU A 92 -17.42 10.91 19.41
N ALA A 93 -18.21 11.97 19.26
CA ALA A 93 -18.99 12.21 18.03
C ALA A 93 -18.08 12.63 16.87
N TRP A 94 -16.99 13.34 17.15
CA TRP A 94 -15.98 13.61 16.14
C TRP A 94 -15.26 12.33 15.70
N VAL A 95 -14.88 11.46 16.65
CA VAL A 95 -14.28 10.13 16.34
C VAL A 95 -15.26 9.23 15.57
N GLN A 96 -16.56 9.29 15.86
CA GLN A 96 -17.59 8.63 15.04
C GLN A 96 -17.60 9.15 13.59
N GLY A 97 -17.42 10.46 13.39
CA GLY A 97 -17.26 11.05 12.05
C GLY A 97 -16.00 10.55 11.34
N VAL A 98 -14.86 10.46 12.06
CA VAL A 98 -13.63 9.85 11.54
C VAL A 98 -13.86 8.39 11.16
N ALA A 99 -14.53 7.61 12.01
CA ALA A 99 -14.87 6.22 11.75
C ALA A 99 -15.76 6.07 10.52
N GLY A 100 -16.79 6.92 10.37
CA GLY A 100 -17.64 6.96 9.18
C GLY A 100 -16.85 7.28 7.91
N ASN A 101 -15.94 8.25 7.97
CA ASN A 101 -15.09 8.63 6.83
C ASN A 101 -14.09 7.52 6.46
N VAL A 102 -13.45 6.89 7.44
CA VAL A 102 -12.52 5.77 7.22
C VAL A 102 -13.28 4.55 6.68
N CYS A 103 -14.43 4.19 7.26
CA CYS A 103 -15.27 3.12 6.72
C CYS A 103 -15.75 3.43 5.29
N ALA A 104 -16.18 4.66 5.00
CA ALA A 104 -16.59 5.06 3.66
C ALA A 104 -15.40 5.11 2.68
N ALA A 105 -14.21 5.49 3.12
CA ALA A 105 -12.98 5.43 2.32
C ALA A 105 -12.57 3.98 2.06
N HIS A 106 -12.67 3.11 3.06
CA HIS A 106 -12.44 1.68 2.94
C HIS A 106 -13.43 1.04 1.96
N VAL A 107 -14.72 1.35 2.08
CA VAL A 107 -15.76 0.91 1.13
C VAL A 107 -15.50 1.48 -0.27
N ARG A 108 -15.14 2.76 -0.42
CA ARG A 108 -14.80 3.34 -1.73
C ARG A 108 -13.53 2.74 -2.30
N LYS A 109 -12.55 2.39 -1.47
CA LYS A 109 -11.35 1.67 -1.89
C LYS A 109 -11.70 0.26 -2.33
N GLU A 110 -12.57 -0.45 -1.63
CA GLU A 110 -13.00 -1.81 -1.99
C GLU A 110 -13.99 -1.85 -3.17
N LEU A 111 -14.85 -0.85 -3.33
CA LEU A 111 -15.75 -0.72 -4.49
C LEU A 111 -15.03 -0.06 -5.69
N GLY A 112 -14.03 0.78 -5.41
CA GLY A 112 -13.14 1.44 -6.38
C GLY A 112 -12.02 0.52 -6.84
N HIS A 113 -11.65 -0.47 -6.04
CA HIS A 113 -11.26 -1.78 -6.52
C HIS A 113 -12.48 -2.37 -7.25
N LYS A 114 -12.78 -1.83 -8.44
CA LYS A 114 -13.35 -2.66 -9.50
C LYS A 114 -12.46 -3.88 -9.50
N THR A 115 -12.94 -4.98 -8.92
CA THR A 115 -12.54 -6.31 -9.32
C THR A 115 -12.73 -6.25 -10.82
N LEU A 116 -11.64 -6.02 -11.56
CA LEU A 116 -11.62 -6.17 -13.01
C LEU A 116 -12.31 -7.51 -13.22
N PRO A 117 -13.49 -7.54 -13.86
CA PRO A 117 -13.99 -8.80 -14.33
C PRO A 117 -12.92 -9.22 -15.33
N LEU A 118 -12.04 -10.14 -14.93
CA LEU A 118 -11.22 -10.88 -15.88
C LEU A 118 -12.12 -11.89 -16.61
N LEU A 119 -13.32 -11.44 -17.00
CA LEU A 119 -14.12 -12.04 -18.04
C LEU A 119 -13.37 -11.75 -19.32
N VAL A 120 -12.54 -12.68 -19.77
CA VAL A 120 -12.69 -13.33 -21.08
C VAL A 120 -11.79 -14.57 -21.09
N ASP A 121 -12.43 -15.70 -21.35
CA ASP A 121 -11.88 -17.03 -21.61
C ASP A 121 -10.93 -16.99 -22.83
N PRO A 122 -9.68 -17.50 -22.76
CA PRO A 122 -8.78 -17.49 -23.90
C PRO A 122 -9.13 -18.64 -24.85
N GLY A 123 -10.09 -18.39 -25.75
CA GLY A 123 -10.14 -19.08 -27.04
C GLY A 123 -8.98 -18.61 -27.92
N GLU A 124 -8.30 -19.57 -28.54
CA GLU A 124 -7.10 -19.38 -29.36
C GLU A 124 -7.29 -18.34 -30.47
N GLY A 125 -6.44 -17.31 -30.48
CA GLY A 125 -6.31 -16.39 -31.62
C GLY A 125 -6.09 -14.93 -31.21
N GLU A 126 -4.93 -14.39 -31.61
CA GLU A 126 -4.67 -12.96 -31.82
C GLU A 126 -4.40 -12.09 -30.58
N SER A 127 -3.13 -12.13 -30.16
CA SER A 127 -2.50 -11.37 -29.08
C SER A 127 -2.44 -9.84 -29.25
N SER A 128 -2.94 -9.27 -30.35
CA SER A 128 -2.89 -7.82 -30.61
C SER A 128 -4.19 -7.10 -30.24
N GLU A 129 -5.36 -7.67 -30.56
CA GLU A 129 -6.65 -7.08 -30.17
C GLU A 129 -6.92 -7.16 -28.67
N PHE A 130 -6.30 -8.12 -27.98
CA PHE A 130 -6.44 -8.35 -26.54
C PHE A 130 -5.95 -7.15 -25.70
N LEU A 131 -4.82 -6.54 -26.09
CA LEU A 131 -4.28 -5.34 -25.44
C LEU A 131 -5.12 -4.09 -25.75
N GLN A 132 -5.67 -4.00 -26.97
CA GLN A 132 -6.59 -2.92 -27.33
C GLN A 132 -7.94 -3.02 -26.61
N LYS A 133 -8.47 -4.23 -26.36
CA LYS A 133 -9.72 -4.41 -25.59
C LYS A 133 -9.54 -4.15 -24.09
N LEU A 134 -8.37 -4.44 -23.53
CA LEU A 134 -7.98 -3.96 -22.19
C LEU A 134 -7.90 -2.42 -22.13
N THR A 135 -7.50 -1.78 -23.23
CA THR A 135 -7.45 -0.31 -23.34
C THR A 135 -8.84 0.31 -23.23
N VAL A 136 -9.88 -0.30 -23.82
CA VAL A 136 -11.25 0.26 -23.84
C VAL A 136 -11.99 0.13 -22.49
N LEU A 137 -11.67 -0.88 -21.68
CA LEU A 137 -12.31 -1.07 -20.36
C LEU A 137 -11.73 -0.21 -19.23
N VAL A 138 -10.57 0.42 -19.46
CA VAL A 138 -9.93 1.42 -18.58
C VAL A 138 -10.30 2.86 -18.99
N VAL A 139 -11.10 3.03 -20.04
CA VAL A 139 -11.50 4.36 -20.54
C VAL A 139 -12.78 4.82 -19.86
N SER A 140 -12.64 5.49 -18.72
CA SER A 140 -13.38 6.75 -18.58
C SER A 140 -12.61 7.76 -19.40
N ARG A 141 -13.13 8.02 -20.60
CA ARG A 141 -12.78 9.15 -21.44
C ARG A 141 -13.13 10.38 -20.61
N ASP A 142 -12.12 11.10 -20.14
CA ASP A 142 -12.05 12.56 -20.02
C ASP A 142 -11.00 12.88 -18.94
N TYR A 143 -9.82 13.31 -19.38
CA TYR A 143 -8.63 13.72 -18.61
C TYR A 143 -7.85 12.59 -17.92
N ARG A 144 -6.85 12.04 -18.61
CA ARG A 144 -5.77 11.29 -17.93
C ARG A 144 -4.64 12.25 -17.57
N ASP A 145 -4.24 12.22 -16.31
CA ASP A 145 -2.97 12.81 -15.86
C ASP A 145 -1.81 11.95 -16.39
N ALA A 146 -0.65 12.56 -16.67
CA ALA A 146 0.51 11.83 -17.23
C ALA A 146 1.00 10.72 -16.29
N ASP A 147 0.87 10.95 -14.99
CA ASP A 147 1.25 10.00 -13.94
C ASP A 147 0.39 8.73 -13.95
N GLU A 148 -0.91 8.84 -14.25
CA GLU A 148 -1.81 7.67 -14.35
C GLU A 148 -1.46 6.77 -15.56
N ILE A 149 -0.90 7.35 -16.62
CA ILE A 149 -0.46 6.59 -17.81
C ILE A 149 0.83 5.83 -17.50
N ILE A 150 1.78 6.46 -16.80
CA ILE A 150 3.05 5.85 -16.39
C ILE A 150 2.78 4.68 -15.43
N ASP A 151 1.92 4.89 -14.43
CA ASP A 151 1.52 3.83 -13.49
C ASP A 151 0.84 2.65 -14.19
N GLN A 152 0.04 2.93 -15.23
CA GLN A 152 -0.62 1.88 -16.01
C GLN A 152 0.38 1.06 -16.85
N GLU A 153 1.31 1.72 -17.53
CA GLU A 153 2.33 1.04 -18.35
C GLU A 153 3.26 0.19 -17.47
N TRP A 154 3.67 0.72 -16.31
CA TRP A 154 4.45 -0.01 -15.33
C TRP A 154 3.69 -1.24 -14.81
N ALA A 155 2.41 -1.10 -14.46
CA ALA A 155 1.58 -2.22 -14.02
C ALA A 155 1.41 -3.29 -15.10
N HIS A 156 1.22 -2.89 -16.36
CA HIS A 156 1.17 -3.82 -17.50
C HIS A 156 2.48 -4.59 -17.66
N MET A 157 3.62 -3.91 -17.55
CA MET A 157 4.93 -4.53 -17.64
C MET A 157 5.14 -5.58 -16.54
N VAL A 158 4.87 -5.22 -15.28
CA VAL A 158 5.01 -6.13 -14.14
C VAL A 158 4.09 -7.34 -14.30
N LEU A 159 2.82 -7.13 -14.69
CA LEU A 159 1.86 -8.23 -14.90
C LEU A 159 2.28 -9.16 -16.04
N GLY A 160 2.75 -8.60 -17.17
CA GLY A 160 3.23 -9.36 -18.31
C GLY A 160 4.43 -10.24 -17.96
N LEU A 161 5.44 -9.67 -17.29
CA LEU A 161 6.61 -10.40 -16.81
C LEU A 161 6.23 -11.45 -15.76
N THR A 162 5.29 -11.14 -14.86
CA THR A 162 4.83 -12.09 -13.84
C THR A 162 4.13 -13.29 -14.48
N ARG A 163 3.26 -13.06 -15.47
CA ARG A 163 2.60 -14.14 -16.23
C ARG A 163 3.62 -15.03 -16.93
N ALA A 164 4.67 -14.45 -17.51
CA ALA A 164 5.72 -15.21 -18.19
C ALA A 164 6.62 -16.01 -17.22
N ALA A 165 6.77 -15.53 -15.98
CA ALA A 165 7.63 -16.15 -14.97
C ALA A 165 6.95 -17.27 -14.16
N VAL A 166 5.61 -17.32 -14.14
CA VAL A 166 4.83 -18.31 -13.37
C VAL A 166 4.23 -19.36 -14.30
N ALA A 167 4.18 -20.62 -13.84
CA ALA A 167 3.53 -21.70 -14.60
C ALA A 167 2.05 -21.38 -14.87
N ALA A 168 1.57 -21.60 -16.09
CA ALA A 168 0.21 -21.25 -16.51
C ALA A 168 -0.90 -21.78 -15.57
N PRO A 169 -0.86 -23.02 -15.05
CA PRO A 169 -1.86 -23.49 -14.10
C PRO A 169 -1.88 -22.71 -12.78
N VAL A 170 -0.71 -22.26 -12.32
CA VAL A 170 -0.57 -21.45 -11.09
C VAL A 170 -1.10 -20.04 -11.33
N TRP A 171 -0.80 -19.45 -12.50
CA TRP A 171 -1.34 -18.16 -12.91
C TRP A 171 -2.86 -18.19 -12.97
N HIS A 172 -3.45 -19.14 -13.70
CA HIS A 172 -4.91 -19.27 -13.82
C HIS A 172 -5.58 -19.52 -12.47
N LEU A 173 -5.00 -20.38 -11.63
CA LEU A 173 -5.55 -20.64 -10.29
C LEU A 173 -5.49 -19.40 -9.39
N ALA A 174 -4.39 -18.64 -9.43
CA ALA A 174 -4.24 -17.42 -8.66
C ALA A 174 -5.23 -16.34 -9.13
N VAL A 175 -5.31 -16.13 -10.44
CA VAL A 175 -6.23 -15.18 -11.06
C VAL A 175 -7.67 -15.53 -10.72
N GLY A 176 -8.09 -16.78 -10.95
CA GLY A 176 -9.42 -17.26 -10.58
C GLY A 176 -9.71 -17.08 -9.10
N SER A 177 -8.73 -17.33 -8.22
CA SER A 177 -8.91 -17.11 -6.77
C SER A 177 -9.08 -15.64 -6.38
N LEU A 178 -8.56 -14.71 -7.17
CA LEU A 178 -8.67 -13.27 -6.92
C LEU A 178 -9.92 -12.64 -7.53
N THR A 179 -10.45 -13.23 -8.61
CA THR A 179 -11.61 -12.69 -9.34
C THR A 179 -12.91 -13.43 -9.08
N GLU A 180 -12.87 -14.70 -8.68
CA GLU A 180 -14.08 -15.42 -8.33
C GLU A 180 -14.69 -14.88 -7.03
N PRO A 181 -16.03 -14.79 -6.95
CA PRO A 181 -16.71 -14.48 -5.71
C PRO A 181 -16.27 -15.44 -4.60
N ARG A 182 -15.78 -14.90 -3.48
CA ARG A 182 -15.31 -15.70 -2.34
C ARG A 182 -16.47 -16.53 -1.80
N ARG A 183 -16.43 -17.85 -2.02
CA ARG A 183 -17.38 -18.79 -1.39
C ARG A 183 -17.01 -18.90 0.09
N HIS A 184 -17.90 -18.43 0.96
CA HIS A 184 -17.70 -18.49 2.40
C HIS A 184 -17.97 -19.92 2.87
N ALA A 185 -16.93 -20.75 2.86
CA ALA A 185 -16.94 -22.11 3.34
C ALA A 185 -15.76 -22.32 4.32
N PRO A 186 -15.84 -23.32 5.23
CA PRO A 186 -14.71 -23.71 6.05
C PRO A 186 -13.47 -24.00 5.18
N PRO A 187 -12.26 -23.64 5.63
CA PRO A 187 -11.05 -23.74 4.83
C PRO A 187 -10.81 -25.20 4.38
N SER A 188 -10.87 -25.41 3.08
CA SER A 188 -10.62 -26.70 2.45
C SER A 188 -9.15 -26.82 2.00
N PRO A 189 -8.64 -28.05 1.75
CA PRO A 189 -7.33 -28.25 1.12
C PRO A 189 -7.20 -27.56 -0.26
N GLN A 190 -8.31 -27.33 -0.96
CA GLN A 190 -8.34 -26.59 -2.21
C GLN A 190 -8.07 -25.09 -1.98
N ASP A 191 -8.57 -24.52 -0.87
CA ASP A 191 -8.30 -23.13 -0.51
C ASP A 191 -6.83 -22.90 -0.19
N ARG A 192 -6.16 -23.89 0.42
CA ARG A 192 -4.70 -23.83 0.62
C ARG A 192 -3.94 -23.78 -0.71
N ARG A 193 -4.36 -24.58 -1.71
CA ARG A 193 -3.74 -24.56 -3.05
C ARG A 193 -3.97 -23.23 -3.77
N ARG A 194 -5.19 -22.70 -3.67
CA ARG A 194 -5.57 -21.37 -4.19
C ARG A 194 -4.71 -20.27 -3.58
N TRP A 195 -4.60 -20.24 -2.26
CA TRP A 195 -3.76 -19.25 -1.56
C TRP A 195 -2.27 -19.40 -1.84
N ASN A 196 -1.77 -20.62 -1.98
CA ASN A 196 -0.40 -20.85 -2.39
C ASN A 196 -0.13 -20.30 -3.81
N ALA A 197 -1.08 -20.46 -4.74
CA ALA A 197 -0.96 -19.92 -6.09
C ALA A 197 -0.96 -18.38 -6.07
N VAL A 198 -1.87 -17.76 -5.32
CA VAL A 198 -1.90 -16.30 -5.12
C VAL A 198 -0.59 -15.80 -4.51
N THR A 199 -0.08 -16.51 -3.50
CA THR A 199 1.19 -16.16 -2.84
C THR A 199 2.35 -16.24 -3.82
N ALA A 200 2.42 -17.30 -4.64
CA ALA A 200 3.46 -17.46 -5.65
C ALA A 200 3.43 -16.33 -6.69
N VAL A 201 2.25 -15.95 -7.18
CA VAL A 201 2.09 -14.83 -8.13
C VAL A 201 2.50 -13.51 -7.48
N ARG A 202 2.04 -13.22 -6.25
CA ARG A 202 2.39 -11.99 -5.52
C ARG A 202 3.89 -11.87 -5.25
N GLN A 203 4.52 -12.95 -4.78
CA GLN A 203 5.96 -12.98 -4.53
C GLN A 203 6.74 -12.77 -5.82
N THR A 204 6.29 -13.37 -6.93
CA THR A 204 6.92 -13.19 -8.24
C THR A 204 6.79 -11.76 -8.74
N ALA A 205 5.58 -11.17 -8.68
CA ALA A 205 5.34 -9.78 -9.06
C ALA A 205 6.19 -8.80 -8.23
N LYS A 206 6.24 -9.01 -6.90
CA LYS A 206 7.10 -8.20 -6.02
C LYS A 206 8.58 -8.32 -6.38
N THR A 207 9.04 -9.54 -6.67
CA THR A 207 10.44 -9.76 -7.08
C THR A 207 10.75 -9.07 -8.40
N ILE A 208 9.82 -9.11 -9.37
CA ILE A 208 9.98 -8.44 -10.67
C ILE A 208 10.00 -6.93 -10.50
N SER A 209 9.07 -6.36 -9.73
CA SER A 209 9.06 -4.93 -9.42
C SER A 209 10.40 -4.50 -8.80
N GLN A 210 10.87 -5.20 -7.78
CA GLN A 210 12.17 -4.90 -7.15
C GLN A 210 13.35 -5.04 -8.12
N ALA A 211 13.27 -5.96 -9.07
CA ALA A 211 14.30 -6.16 -10.09
C ALA A 211 14.29 -5.07 -11.18
N LEU A 212 13.11 -4.52 -11.52
CA LEU A 212 12.98 -3.39 -12.43
C LEU A 212 13.48 -2.08 -11.80
N ASP A 213 13.39 -1.96 -10.48
CA ASP A 213 13.88 -0.80 -9.72
C ASP A 213 15.42 -0.83 -9.51
N VAL A 214 16.11 -1.88 -9.95
CA VAL A 214 17.58 -1.94 -9.89
C VAL A 214 18.16 -1.04 -10.98
N ASP A 215 18.94 -0.04 -10.57
CA ASP A 215 19.73 0.79 -11.46
C ASP A 215 20.70 -0.08 -12.29
N PRO A 216 20.57 -0.12 -13.64
CA PRO A 216 21.47 -0.86 -14.50
C PRO A 216 22.93 -0.43 -14.36
N GLU A 217 23.18 0.85 -14.05
CA GLU A 217 24.54 1.36 -13.87
C GLU A 217 25.18 0.82 -12.59
N ALA A 218 24.41 0.42 -11.58
CA ALA A 218 24.95 -0.17 -10.35
C ALA A 218 25.49 -1.61 -10.54
N VAL A 219 25.18 -2.26 -11.68
CA VAL A 219 25.55 -3.65 -11.95
C VAL A 219 26.74 -3.71 -12.92
N HIS A 220 27.95 -3.73 -12.36
CA HIS A 220 29.19 -3.72 -13.16
C HIS A 220 29.76 -5.11 -13.48
N ASP A 221 29.37 -6.14 -12.72
CA ASP A 221 29.93 -7.49 -12.83
C ASP A 221 28.91 -8.60 -12.51
N MET A 222 29.27 -9.84 -12.85
CA MET A 222 28.44 -11.02 -12.59
C MET A 222 28.16 -11.25 -11.09
N PRO A 223 29.14 -11.11 -10.17
CA PRO A 223 28.87 -11.14 -8.74
C PRO A 223 27.89 -10.07 -8.25
N GLY A 224 28.00 -8.84 -8.77
CA GLY A 224 27.05 -7.75 -8.53
C GLY A 224 25.63 -8.13 -8.96
N LEU A 225 25.48 -8.65 -10.17
CA LEU A 225 24.19 -9.14 -10.68
C LEU A 225 23.57 -10.19 -9.76
N CYS A 226 24.36 -11.17 -9.29
CA CYS A 226 23.90 -12.19 -8.35
C CYS A 226 23.41 -11.58 -7.03
N ARG A 227 24.16 -10.63 -6.45
CA ARG A 227 23.78 -9.95 -5.19
C ARG A 227 22.50 -9.14 -5.35
N HIS A 228 22.38 -8.35 -6.42
CA HIS A 228 21.16 -7.58 -6.70
C HIS A 228 19.95 -8.49 -6.92
N ALA A 229 20.12 -9.58 -7.67
CA ALA A 229 19.07 -10.57 -7.89
C ALA A 229 18.60 -11.23 -6.57
N VAL A 230 19.51 -11.51 -5.63
CA VAL A 230 19.10 -11.97 -4.29
C VAL A 230 18.38 -10.87 -3.52
N GLY A 231 18.87 -9.63 -3.54
CA GLY A 231 18.24 -8.49 -2.86
C GLY A 231 16.77 -8.27 -3.25
N CYS A 232 16.40 -8.65 -4.48
CA CYS A 232 15.02 -8.59 -5.00
C CYS A 232 14.08 -9.66 -4.45
N LEU A 233 14.54 -10.61 -3.63
CA LEU A 233 13.64 -11.61 -3.04
C LEU A 233 12.78 -10.95 -1.94
N PRO A 234 11.51 -11.37 -1.79
CA PRO A 234 10.52 -10.60 -1.05
C PRO A 234 10.61 -10.73 0.48
N SER A 235 11.36 -11.71 0.99
CA SER A 235 11.55 -11.93 2.43
C SER A 235 13.03 -12.21 2.78
N PRO A 236 13.47 -11.85 4.00
CA PRO A 236 14.84 -12.12 4.47
C PRO A 236 15.21 -13.61 4.42
N LEU A 237 14.30 -14.49 4.82
CA LEU A 237 14.53 -15.94 4.75
C LEU A 237 14.79 -16.40 3.31
N LEU A 238 14.03 -15.92 2.33
CA LEU A 238 14.24 -16.31 0.93
C LEU A 238 15.59 -15.80 0.41
N ARG A 239 16.05 -14.63 0.88
CA ARG A 239 17.38 -14.09 0.58
C ARG A 239 18.49 -14.95 1.18
N GLY A 240 18.41 -15.25 2.48
CA GLY A 240 19.36 -16.12 3.18
C GLY A 240 19.43 -17.52 2.56
N VAL A 241 18.28 -18.11 2.19
CA VAL A 241 18.23 -19.37 1.43
C VAL A 241 18.91 -19.24 0.06
N ALA A 242 18.69 -18.13 -0.65
CA ALA A 242 19.31 -17.93 -1.96
C ALA A 242 20.83 -17.77 -1.85
N GLU A 243 21.31 -16.97 -0.90
CA GLU A 243 22.73 -16.72 -0.62
C GLU A 243 23.47 -17.97 -0.12
N ALA A 244 22.93 -18.66 0.89
CA ALA A 244 23.63 -19.75 1.54
C ALA A 244 23.48 -21.09 0.81
N ILE A 245 22.45 -21.27 -0.04
CA ILE A 245 22.12 -22.59 -0.61
C ILE A 245 22.00 -22.55 -2.13
N VAL A 246 21.28 -21.58 -2.70
CA VAL A 246 21.00 -21.57 -4.15
C VAL A 246 22.22 -21.11 -4.94
N LEU A 247 22.83 -19.99 -4.58
CA LEU A 247 23.99 -19.40 -5.25
C LEU A 247 25.22 -20.31 -5.23
N PRO A 248 25.61 -20.93 -4.10
CA PRO A 248 26.77 -21.81 -4.07
C PRO A 248 26.53 -23.18 -4.69
N GLU A 249 25.31 -23.46 -5.14
CA GLU A 249 24.88 -24.75 -5.70
C GLU A 249 25.21 -25.96 -4.80
N HIS A 250 25.06 -25.82 -3.47
CA HIS A 250 25.38 -26.89 -2.55
C HIS A 250 24.51 -28.15 -2.76
N HIS A 251 25.15 -29.31 -2.66
CA HIS A 251 24.53 -30.63 -2.79
C HIS A 251 24.86 -31.53 -1.60
N GLY A 252 24.05 -32.58 -1.40
CA GLY A 252 24.28 -33.60 -0.38
C GLY A 252 24.49 -33.04 1.04
N VAL A 253 25.61 -33.40 1.67
CA VAL A 253 25.95 -33.01 3.05
C VAL A 253 26.11 -31.50 3.19
N GLN A 254 26.76 -30.84 2.23
CA GLN A 254 26.95 -29.38 2.27
C GLN A 254 25.60 -28.64 2.25
N ARG A 255 24.65 -29.15 1.47
CA ARG A 255 23.28 -28.60 1.45
C ARG A 255 22.61 -28.74 2.81
N GLN A 256 22.77 -29.88 3.49
CA GLN A 256 22.17 -30.09 4.80
C GLN A 256 22.79 -29.16 5.86
N VAL A 257 24.11 -28.99 5.85
CA VAL A 257 24.80 -28.03 6.75
C VAL A 257 24.29 -26.61 6.54
N ALA A 258 24.16 -26.18 5.28
CA ALA A 258 23.63 -24.85 4.96
C ALA A 258 22.14 -24.70 5.32
N ILE A 259 21.33 -25.75 5.17
CA ILE A 259 19.93 -25.77 5.64
C ILE A 259 19.86 -25.54 7.14
N THR A 260 20.66 -26.26 7.92
CA THR A 260 20.67 -26.15 9.39
C THR A 260 21.17 -24.77 9.82
N ALA A 261 22.21 -24.23 9.21
CA ALA A 261 22.70 -22.88 9.52
C ALA A 261 21.64 -21.79 9.26
N VAL A 262 20.95 -21.84 8.11
CA VAL A 262 19.84 -20.91 7.81
C VAL A 262 18.65 -21.13 8.75
N ALA A 263 18.37 -22.38 9.13
CA ALA A 263 17.29 -22.69 10.06
C ALA A 263 17.56 -22.08 11.45
N GLU A 264 18.80 -22.18 11.93
CA GLU A 264 19.26 -21.56 13.18
C GLU A 264 19.20 -20.03 13.11
N GLU A 265 19.73 -19.42 12.05
CA GLU A 265 19.76 -17.95 11.89
C GLU A 265 18.35 -17.32 11.91
N PHE A 266 17.37 -17.98 11.29
CA PHE A 266 16.01 -17.46 11.15
C PHE A 266 15.02 -18.08 12.15
N GLU A 267 15.49 -18.86 13.12
CA GLU A 267 14.68 -19.52 14.16
C GLU A 267 13.51 -20.37 13.58
N VAL A 268 13.77 -21.08 12.48
CA VAL A 268 12.79 -21.94 11.81
C VAL A 268 13.26 -23.39 11.76
N THR A 269 12.37 -24.30 11.35
CA THR A 269 12.75 -25.71 11.19
C THR A 269 13.51 -25.96 9.88
N ASP A 270 14.46 -26.91 9.88
CA ASP A 270 15.15 -27.40 8.68
C ASP A 270 14.17 -27.77 7.55
N ARG A 271 13.05 -28.41 7.91
CA ARG A 271 12.00 -28.78 6.97
C ARG A 271 11.37 -27.56 6.29
N TYR A 272 11.18 -26.48 7.04
CA TYR A 272 10.62 -25.24 6.50
C TYR A 272 11.61 -24.62 5.49
N VAL A 273 12.88 -24.51 5.85
CA VAL A 273 13.96 -24.04 4.95
C VAL A 273 14.03 -24.90 3.68
N ALA A 274 14.03 -26.22 3.82
CA ALA A 274 14.11 -27.16 2.71
C ALA A 274 12.99 -26.96 1.68
N VAL A 275 11.76 -26.68 2.14
CA VAL A 275 10.61 -26.39 1.28
C VAL A 275 10.76 -25.05 0.55
N GLN A 276 11.44 -24.06 1.15
CA GLN A 276 11.63 -22.73 0.54
C GLN A 276 12.71 -22.71 -0.55
N ILE A 277 13.66 -23.65 -0.58
CA ILE A 277 14.76 -23.67 -1.57
C ILE A 277 14.24 -23.61 -3.01
N GLY A 278 13.19 -24.37 -3.32
CA GLY A 278 12.60 -24.38 -4.67
C GLY A 278 11.98 -23.03 -5.04
N THR A 279 11.36 -22.34 -4.07
CA THR A 279 10.78 -21.01 -4.27
C THR A 279 11.87 -19.96 -4.42
N ALA A 280 12.85 -19.94 -3.52
CA ALA A 280 14.00 -19.02 -3.58
C ALA A 280 14.73 -19.13 -4.92
N ARG A 281 15.00 -20.36 -5.39
CA ARG A 281 15.65 -20.59 -6.70
C ARG A 281 14.87 -20.00 -7.86
N ARG A 282 13.55 -20.23 -7.92
CA ARG A 282 12.70 -19.68 -8.99
C ARG A 282 12.67 -18.16 -8.97
N LEU A 283 12.50 -17.55 -7.78
CA LEU A 283 12.45 -16.09 -7.65
C LEU A 283 13.79 -15.44 -8.00
N TYR A 284 14.90 -16.02 -7.53
CA TYR A 284 16.25 -15.59 -7.89
C TYR A 284 16.48 -15.62 -9.40
N GLN A 285 16.14 -16.74 -10.05
CA GLN A 285 16.27 -16.86 -11.51
C GLN A 285 15.39 -15.88 -12.28
N THR A 286 14.22 -15.52 -11.73
CA THR A 286 13.36 -14.48 -12.31
C THR A 286 13.98 -13.10 -12.16
N ALA A 287 14.41 -12.71 -10.96
CA ALA A 287 15.08 -11.43 -10.72
C ALA A 287 16.32 -11.27 -11.59
N TRP A 288 17.18 -12.29 -11.62
CA TRP A 288 18.39 -12.31 -12.43
C TRP A 288 18.10 -12.09 -13.91
N ARG A 289 17.04 -12.74 -14.46
CA ARG A 289 16.66 -12.57 -15.87
C ARG A 289 16.16 -11.16 -16.16
N VAL A 290 15.36 -10.58 -15.27
CA VAL A 290 14.83 -9.23 -15.42
C VAL A 290 15.97 -8.20 -15.41
N ILE A 291 16.84 -8.24 -14.39
CA ILE A 291 17.99 -7.32 -14.29
C ILE A 291 18.90 -7.49 -15.50
N ARG A 292 19.20 -8.73 -15.91
CA ARG A 292 20.04 -8.96 -17.09
C ARG A 292 19.40 -8.40 -18.37
N SER A 293 18.08 -8.51 -18.51
CA SER A 293 17.38 -7.98 -19.69
C SER A 293 17.34 -6.46 -19.73
N SER A 294 17.24 -5.78 -18.58
CA SER A 294 17.30 -4.32 -18.53
C SER A 294 18.69 -3.79 -18.87
N MET A 295 19.74 -4.49 -18.45
CA MET A 295 21.13 -4.17 -18.83
C MET A 295 21.36 -4.27 -20.35
N THR A 296 20.74 -5.23 -21.03
CA THR A 296 20.90 -5.38 -22.49
C THR A 296 20.08 -4.40 -23.32
N SER A 297 19.00 -3.84 -22.76
CA SER A 297 18.16 -2.85 -23.45
C SER A 297 18.68 -1.41 -23.30
N ALA A 298 19.66 -1.18 -22.42
CA ALA A 298 20.27 0.12 -22.16
C ALA A 298 21.53 0.40 -23.02
N VAL A 299 21.91 -0.52 -23.90
CA VAL A 299 23.02 -0.42 -24.87
C VAL A 299 22.47 -0.26 -26.27
#